data_AF-A0A447JK03-F1
#
_entry.id   AF-A0A447JK03-F1
#
_cell.length_a   1.000
_cell.length_b   1.000
_cell.length_c   1.000
_cell.angle_alpha   90.00
_cell.angle_beta   90.00
_cell.angle_gamma   90.00
#
_symmetry.space_group_name_H-M   'P 1'
#
loop_
_entity.id
_entity.type
_entity.pdbx_description
1 polymer ?
#
loop_
_entity_poly.entity_id
_entity_poly.type
_entity_poly.pdbx_seq_one_letter_code
_entity_poly.pdbx_strand_id
1 'polypeptide(L)' 'MLIFEGKEISTDSEGYLKETTQWSEALAVAIAANEGIELSAEHWEVVRFVRGILPGV' A
#
# COMPACT_ATOMS: atom_id res chain seq x y z
N MET A 1 3.77 -7.51 -10.20
CA MET A 1 3.91 -8.63 -9.24
C MET A 1 4.97 -8.24 -8.23
N LEU A 2 4.66 -8.34 -6.94
CA LEU A 2 5.55 -8.00 -5.83
C LEU A 2 5.71 -9.23 -4.93
N ILE A 3 6.92 -9.48 -4.42
CA ILE A 3 7.13 -10.45 -3.34
C ILE A 3 7.09 -9.71 -2.00
N PHE A 4 6.14 -10.08 -1.14
CA PHE A 4 5.98 -9.48 0.19
C PHE A 4 5.79 -10.59 1.22
N GLU A 5 6.62 -10.62 2.28
CA GLU A 5 6.61 -11.67 3.32
C GLU A 5 6.64 -13.10 2.76
N GLY A 6 7.38 -13.32 1.66
CA GLY A 6 7.47 -14.63 1.00
C GLY A 6 6.21 -15.04 0.21
N LYS A 7 5.25 -14.13 0.03
CA LYS A 7 4.04 -14.33 -0.78
C LYS A 7 4.10 -13.51 -2.06
N GLU A 8 3.56 -14.07 -3.13
CA GLU A 8 3.32 -13.34 -4.36
C GLU A 8 2.06 -12.48 -4.23
N ILE A 9 2.25 -11.16 -4.37
CA ILE A 9 1.18 -10.17 -4.42
C ILE A 9 0.94 -9.80 -5.87
N SER A 10 -0.29 -10.05 -6.32
CA SER A 10 -0.71 -9.76 -7.68
C SER A 10 -1.04 -8.28 -7.84
N THR A 11 -0.35 -7.63 -8.77
CA THR A 11 -0.61 -6.26 -9.19
C THR A 11 -1.01 -6.24 -10.66
N ASP A 12 -1.69 -5.18 -11.09
CA ASP A 12 -1.86 -4.90 -12.52
C ASP A 12 -0.60 -4.26 -13.13
N SER A 13 -0.72 -3.80 -14.38
CA SER A 13 0.37 -3.16 -15.13
C SER A 13 0.77 -1.78 -14.61
N GLU A 14 -0.10 -1.13 -13.84
CA GLU A 14 0.15 0.19 -13.24
C GLU A 14 0.61 0.08 -11.78
N GLY A 15 0.64 -1.13 -11.21
CA GLY A 15 1.13 -1.39 -9.86
C GLY A 15 0.02 -1.49 -8.81
N TYR A 16 -1.26 -1.36 -9.19
CA TYR A 16 -2.36 -1.48 -8.24
C TYR A 16 -2.58 -2.93 -7.82
N LEU A 17 -2.93 -3.12 -6.55
CA LEU A 17 -3.31 -4.42 -6.01
C LEU A 17 -4.56 -4.95 -6.71
N LYS A 18 -4.48 -6.17 -7.26
CA LYS A 18 -5.67 -6.85 -7.81
C LYS A 18 -6.66 -7.24 -6.71
N GLU A 19 -6.15 -7.70 -5.57
CA GLU A 19 -6.94 -8.07 -4.40
C GLU A 19 -6.77 -7.01 -3.31
N THR A 20 -7.72 -6.09 -3.21
CA THR A 20 -7.65 -4.94 -2.29
C THR A 20 -7.69 -5.34 -0.81
N THR A 21 -8.17 -6.55 -0.51
CA THR A 21 -8.21 -7.16 0.82
C THR A 21 -6.84 -7.63 1.31
N GLN A 22 -5.86 -7.81 0.40
CA GLN A 22 -4.49 -8.16 0.77
C GLN A 22 -3.69 -6.96 1.31
N TRP A 23 -4.24 -5.76 1.19
CA TRP A 23 -3.59 -4.55 1.66
C TRP A 23 -3.33 -4.58 3.17
N SER A 24 -2.15 -4.11 3.56
CA SER A 24 -1.76 -3.81 4.92
C SER A 24 -0.85 -2.57 4.91
N GLU A 25 -0.67 -1.92 6.06
CA GLU A 25 0.26 -0.79 6.15
C GLU A 25 1.69 -1.23 5.75
N ALA A 26 2.12 -2.42 6.16
CA ALA A 26 3.44 -2.95 5.79
C ALA A 26 3.58 -3.20 4.28
N LEU A 27 2.51 -3.69 3.62
CA LEU A 27 2.51 -3.86 2.16
C LEU A 27 2.55 -2.52 1.43
N ALA A 28 1.86 -1.49 1.95
CA ALA A 28 1.92 -0.15 1.37
C ALA A 28 3.36 0.43 1.42
N VAL A 29 4.10 0.19 2.50
CA VAL A 29 5.52 0.57 2.61
C VAL A 29 6.35 -0.15 1.54
N ALA A 30 6.14 -1.45 1.34
CA ALA A 30 6.88 -2.20 0.32
C ALA A 30 6.58 -1.72 -1.11
N ILE A 31 5.33 -1.37 -1.40
CA ILE A 31 4.93 -0.79 -2.69
C ILE A 31 5.60 0.58 -2.90
N ALA A 32 5.52 1.47 -1.90
CA ALA A 32 6.15 2.80 -1.99
C ALA A 32 7.68 2.72 -2.15
N ALA A 33 8.34 1.82 -1.40
CA ALA A 33 9.78 1.63 -1.51
C ALA A 33 10.20 1.13 -2.89
N ASN A 34 9.38 0.32 -3.57
CA ASN A 34 9.64 -0.13 -4.94
C ASN A 34 9.56 1.03 -5.96
N GLU A 35 8.88 2.11 -5.61
CA GLU A 35 8.80 3.35 -6.39
C GLU A 35 9.83 4.41 -5.93
N GLY A 36 10.68 4.07 -4.95
CA GLY A 36 11.65 5.00 -4.37
C GLY A 36 11.00 6.07 -3.48
N ILE A 37 9.80 5.82 -2.98
CA ILE A 37 9.05 6.72 -2.10
C ILE A 37 9.13 6.23 -0.65
N GLU A 38 9.44 7.14 0.26
CA GLU A 38 9.29 6.95 1.69
C GLU A 38 7.94 7.54 2.15
N LEU A 39 7.13 6.75 2.85
CA LEU A 39 5.82 7.20 3.34
C LEU A 39 5.97 8.05 4.61
N SER A 40 5.91 9.37 4.44
CA SER A 40 5.81 10.33 5.55
C SER A 40 4.44 10.29 6.22
N ALA A 41 4.28 11.01 7.33
CA ALA A 41 3.02 11.12 8.04
C ALA A 41 1.90 11.67 7.15
N GLU A 42 2.20 12.66 6.30
CA GLU A 42 1.26 13.27 5.37
C GLU A 42 0.77 12.28 4.30
N HIS A 43 1.67 11.41 3.79
CA HIS A 43 1.27 10.34 2.88
C HIS A 43 0.28 9.37 3.55
N TRP A 44 0.53 9.02 4.82
CA TRP A 44 -0.34 8.14 5.58
C TRP A 44 -1.72 8.73 5.84
N GLU A 45 -1.84 10.03 6.08
CA GLU A 45 -3.15 10.69 6.22
C GLU A 45 -4.00 10.49 4.96
N VAL A 46 -3.44 10.72 3.77
CA VAL A 46 -4.13 10.53 2.49
C VAL A 46 -4.50 9.06 2.27
N VAL A 47 -3.56 8.13 2.48
CA VAL A 47 -3.81 6.68 2.32
C VAL A 47 -4.93 6.21 3.24
N ARG A 48 -4.87 6.58 4.53
CA ARG A 48 -5.88 6.17 5.52
C ARG A 48 -7.23 6.82 5.25
N PHE A 49 -7.26 8.07 4.78
CA PHE A 49 -8.48 8.75 4.37
C PHE A 49 -9.16 8.02 3.20
N VAL A 50 -8.43 7.76 2.11
CA VAL A 50 -8.96 7.06 0.93
C VAL A 50 -9.46 5.65 1.27
N ARG A 51 -8.79 4.98 2.22
CA ARG A 51 -9.16 3.63 2.67
C ARG A 51 -10.24 3.60 3.75
N GLY A 52 -10.72 4.76 4.23
CA GLY A 52 -11.75 4.84 5.27
C GLY A 52 -11.31 4.30 6.63
N ILE A 53 -10.00 4.38 6.93
CA ILE A 53 -9.39 3.92 8.19
C ILE A 53 -8.66 5.05 8.92
N LEU A 54 -8.92 6.30 8.54
CA LEU A 54 -8.36 7.47 9.21
C LEU A 54 -9.00 7.62 10.59
N PRO A 55 -8.22 7.62 11.69
CA PRO A 55 -8.79 7.79 13.02
C PRO A 55 -9.44 9.17 13.18
N GLY A 56 -10.67 9.21 13.70
CA GLY A 56 -11.35 10.46 14.02
C GLY A 56 -12.08 11.15 12.87
N VAL A 57 -12.23 10.48 11.72
CA VAL A 57 -13.09 10.88 10.59
C VAL A 57 -14.15 9.82 10.33
#